data_AF-A0A9X1QAV0-F1
#
_entry.id   AF-A0A9X1QAV0-F1
#
_cell.length_a   1.000
_cell.length_b   1.000
_cell.length_c   1.000
_cell.angle_alpha   90.00
_cell.angle_beta   90.00
_cell.angle_gamma   90.00
#
_symmetry.space_group_name_H-M   'P 1'
#
loop_
_entity.id
_entity.type
_entity.pdbx_description
1 polymer ?
#
loop_
_entity_poly.entity_id
_entity_poly.type
_entity_poly.pdbx_seq_one_letter_code
_entity_poly.pdbx_strand_id
1 'polypeptide(L)'
;MKWSFVIQQKLKAAMLLGGIMALIILATLLSRRNMDGIDKSFSSIYQDRLIPATTIIYLTENLYGKRLSLEEYLLTNGTGNKNEIRVQLSTHNKNIDSLIKAFEQTYLVDEEAKSLTAFKNEVHRYTALEKSILGLYNAGAQEEGKRLFAGPGANTFKNTITNLNELTNIQSSIGKDLMKESKSDIASFGIISFLQIALAVVIGLMLLVLIQNSSIVNKPKISGQKNQYFNLN
;
A
#
# COMPACT_ATOMS: atom_id res chain seq x y z
N MET A 1 10.09 16.70 62.90
CA MET A 1 10.99 16.13 61.87
C MET A 1 10.39 15.03 60.98
N LYS A 2 9.19 14.47 61.26
CA LYS A 2 8.61 13.38 60.43
C LYS A 2 7.91 13.83 59.11
N TRP A 3 7.58 15.12 58.96
CA TRP A 3 6.85 15.63 57.79
C TRP A 3 7.70 15.74 56.50
N SER A 4 8.99 16.09 56.63
CA SER A 4 9.91 16.19 55.48
C SER A 4 10.07 14.85 54.73
N PHE A 5 10.17 13.75 55.46
CA PHE A 5 10.31 12.40 54.89
C PHE A 5 9.06 11.95 54.12
N VAL A 6 7.87 12.26 54.63
CA VAL A 6 6.59 11.93 53.97
C VAL A 6 6.43 12.75 52.67
N ILE A 7 6.80 14.03 52.69
CA ILE A 7 6.76 14.90 51.52
C ILE A 7 7.77 14.45 50.46
N GLN A 8 8.99 14.08 50.84
CA GLN A 8 9.99 13.55 49.92
C GLN A 8 9.57 12.23 49.27
N GLN A 9 8.94 11.31 50.02
CA GLN A 9 8.43 10.06 49.45
C GLN A 9 7.28 10.28 48.45
N LYS A 10 6.35 11.19 48.75
CA LYS A 10 5.25 11.55 47.83
C LYS A 10 5.76 12.22 46.55
N LEU A 11 6.76 13.10 46.66
CA LEU A 11 7.36 13.77 45.50
C LEU A 11 8.14 12.78 44.62
N LYS A 12 8.87 11.83 45.22
CA LYS A 12 9.59 10.78 44.49
C LYS A 12 8.62 9.86 43.72
N ALA A 13 7.50 9.49 44.34
CA ALA A 13 6.44 8.72 43.67
C ALA A 13 5.80 9.51 42.52
N ALA A 14 5.51 10.80 42.72
CA ALA A 14 4.97 11.67 41.68
C ALA A 14 5.93 11.84 40.49
N MET A 15 7.24 12.04 40.74
CA MET A 15 8.24 12.10 39.67
C MET A 15 8.36 10.78 38.90
N LEU A 16 8.31 9.64 39.60
CA LEU A 16 8.40 8.33 38.97
C LEU A 16 7.18 8.05 38.09
N LEU A 17 5.97 8.31 38.59
CA LEU A 17 4.73 8.19 37.81
C LEU A 17 4.72 9.16 36.63
N GLY A 18 5.13 10.42 36.84
CA GLY A 18 5.24 11.42 35.79
C GLY A 18 6.24 11.02 34.70
N GLY A 19 7.37 10.42 35.07
CA GLY A 19 8.35 9.87 34.13
C GLY A 19 7.77 8.74 33.28
N ILE A 20 7.06 7.79 33.90
CA ILE A 20 6.40 6.70 33.16
C ILE A 20 5.31 7.25 32.23
N MET A 21 4.51 8.23 32.69
CA MET A 21 3.54 8.90 31.83
C MET A 21 4.20 9.60 30.64
N ALA A 22 5.32 10.29 30.85
CA ALA A 22 6.08 10.92 29.77
C ALA A 22 6.57 9.87 28.75
N LEU A 23 7.06 8.72 29.23
CA LEU A 23 7.45 7.60 28.36
C LEU A 23 6.26 7.06 27.55
N ILE A 24 5.08 6.91 28.17
CA ILE A 24 3.86 6.46 27.46
C ILE A 24 3.43 7.48 26.39
N ILE A 25 3.53 8.78 26.69
CA ILE A 25 3.21 9.84 25.72
C ILE A 25 4.19 9.78 24.53
N LEU A 26 5.50 9.69 24.80
CA LEU A 26 6.51 9.56 23.76
C LEU A 26 6.29 8.30 22.91
N ALA A 27 6.01 7.16 23.56
CA ALA A 27 5.65 5.93 22.88
C ALA A 27 4.40 6.10 22.00
N THR A 28 3.39 6.83 22.46
CA THR A 28 2.17 7.10 21.67
C THR A 28 2.49 7.91 20.41
N LEU A 29 3.38 8.90 20.52
CA LEU A 29 3.82 9.70 19.38
C LEU A 29 4.59 8.86 18.36
N LEU A 30 5.42 7.93 18.82
CA LEU A 30 6.12 6.98 17.94
C LEU A 30 5.13 6.03 17.25
N SER A 31 4.19 5.44 18.01
CA SER A 31 3.15 4.56 17.47
C SER A 31 2.30 5.25 16.40
N ARG A 32 1.98 6.55 16.55
CA ARG A 32 1.28 7.33 15.53
C ARG A 32 2.07 7.40 14.22
N ARG A 33 3.38 7.64 14.28
CA ARG A 33 4.24 7.66 13.08
C ARG A 33 4.26 6.31 12.37
N ASN A 34 4.33 5.20 13.11
CA ASN A 34 4.24 3.88 12.49
C ASN A 34 2.87 3.64 11.84
N MET A 35 1.78 4.10 12.48
CA MET A 35 0.44 4.02 11.88
C MET A 35 0.34 4.83 10.58
N ASP A 36 0.92 6.03 10.54
CA ASP A 36 0.95 6.86 9.32
C ASP A 36 1.76 6.17 8.20
N GLY A 37 2.86 5.49 8.53
CA GLY A 37 3.66 4.68 7.58
C GLY A 37 2.88 3.49 7.02
N ILE A 38 2.11 2.81 7.88
CA ILE A 38 1.21 1.72 7.49
C ILE A 38 0.14 2.23 6.52
N ASP A 39 -0.56 3.31 6.87
CA ASP A 39 -1.61 3.91 6.04
C ASP A 39 -1.08 4.30 4.66
N LYS A 40 0.07 5.00 4.62
CA LYS A 40 0.74 5.36 3.37
C LYS A 40 1.11 4.13 2.54
N SER A 41 1.68 3.09 3.15
CA SER A 41 2.04 1.86 2.44
C SER A 41 0.81 1.17 1.84
N PHE A 42 -0.30 1.10 2.59
CA PHE A 42 -1.56 0.54 2.07
C PHE A 42 -2.14 1.37 0.94
N SER A 43 -2.16 2.70 1.08
CA SER A 43 -2.62 3.60 0.03
C SER A 43 -1.80 3.41 -1.25
N SER A 44 -0.47 3.37 -1.16
CA SER A 44 0.41 3.15 -2.32
C SER A 44 0.27 1.75 -2.92
N ILE A 45 0.10 0.69 -2.11
CA ILE A 45 -0.18 -0.66 -2.63
C ILE A 45 -1.47 -0.64 -3.47
N TYR A 46 -2.50 0.08 -3.04
CA TYR A 46 -3.76 0.17 -3.76
C TYR A 46 -3.65 1.10 -4.98
N GLN A 47 -3.35 2.38 -4.75
CA GLN A 47 -3.39 3.43 -5.78
C GLN A 47 -2.24 3.32 -6.78
N ASP A 48 -1.03 3.04 -6.30
CA ASP A 48 0.18 3.10 -7.15
C ASP A 48 0.57 1.72 -7.72
N ARG A 49 0.07 0.61 -7.15
CA ARG A 49 0.47 -0.75 -7.58
C ARG A 49 -0.69 -1.60 -8.09
N LEU A 50 -1.81 -1.68 -7.38
CA LEU A 50 -2.95 -2.50 -7.79
C LEU A 50 -3.70 -1.92 -9.00
N ILE A 51 -3.99 -0.61 -8.99
CA ILE A 51 -4.69 0.05 -10.11
C ILE A 51 -3.85 -0.02 -11.40
N PRO A 52 -2.54 0.31 -11.39
CA PRO A 52 -1.69 0.14 -12.56
C PRO A 52 -1.53 -1.30 -13.04
N ALA A 53 -1.44 -2.28 -12.13
CA ALA A 53 -1.41 -3.70 -12.51
C ALA A 53 -2.68 -4.11 -13.27
N THR A 54 -3.85 -3.63 -12.84
CA THR A 54 -5.12 -3.85 -13.55
C THR A 54 -5.11 -3.15 -14.92
N THR A 55 -4.51 -1.97 -15.02
CA THR A 55 -4.33 -1.26 -16.31
C THR A 55 -3.48 -2.07 -17.30
N ILE A 56 -2.42 -2.74 -16.82
CA ILE A 56 -1.59 -3.63 -17.65
C ILE A 56 -2.41 -4.83 -18.17
N ILE A 57 -3.34 -5.37 -17.38
CA ILE A 57 -4.25 -6.43 -17.84
C ILE A 57 -5.12 -5.91 -18.99
N TYR A 58 -5.75 -4.73 -18.86
CA TYR A 58 -6.56 -4.16 -19.95
C TYR A 58 -5.74 -3.81 -21.20
N LEU A 59 -4.48 -3.39 -21.04
CA LEU A 59 -3.56 -3.21 -22.16
C LEU A 59 -3.30 -4.53 -22.88
N THR A 60 -3.07 -5.60 -22.12
CA THR A 60 -2.87 -6.95 -22.64
C THR A 60 -4.10 -7.43 -23.40
N GLU A 61 -5.30 -7.27 -22.84
CA GLU A 61 -6.56 -7.63 -23.49
C GLU A 61 -6.75 -6.91 -24.82
N ASN A 62 -6.49 -5.59 -24.88
CA ASN A 62 -6.61 -4.83 -26.13
C ASN A 62 -5.58 -5.28 -27.18
N LEU A 63 -4.35 -5.60 -26.78
CA LEU A 63 -3.33 -6.10 -27.70
C LEU A 63 -3.71 -7.47 -28.28
N TYR A 64 -4.17 -8.40 -27.43
CA TYR A 64 -4.66 -9.69 -27.91
C TYR A 64 -5.91 -9.55 -28.76
N GLY A 65 -6.83 -8.64 -28.40
CA GLY A 65 -8.00 -8.30 -29.21
C GLY A 65 -7.60 -7.88 -30.63
N LYS A 66 -6.64 -6.95 -30.76
CA LYS A 66 -6.09 -6.55 -32.07
C LYS A 66 -5.53 -7.75 -32.84
N ARG A 67 -4.72 -8.57 -32.18
CA ARG A 67 -4.08 -9.73 -32.80
C ARG A 67 -5.12 -10.72 -33.33
N LEU A 68 -6.13 -11.04 -32.53
CA LEU A 68 -7.20 -11.96 -32.87
C LEU A 68 -8.07 -11.43 -34.01
N SER A 69 -8.51 -10.16 -33.93
CA SER A 69 -9.28 -9.53 -35.02
C SER A 69 -8.51 -9.54 -36.34
N LEU A 70 -7.20 -9.26 -36.28
CA LEU A 70 -6.35 -9.32 -37.46
C LEU A 70 -6.25 -10.76 -37.98
N GLU A 71 -5.94 -11.72 -37.11
CA GLU A 71 -5.86 -13.15 -37.47
C GLU A 71 -7.13 -13.66 -38.16
N GLU A 72 -8.31 -13.36 -37.60
CA GLU A 72 -9.60 -13.71 -38.19
C GLU A 72 -9.78 -13.11 -39.60
N TYR A 73 -9.42 -11.83 -39.76
CA TYR A 73 -9.42 -11.18 -41.08
C TYR A 73 -8.46 -11.87 -42.07
N LEU A 74 -7.30 -12.34 -41.60
CA LEU A 74 -6.33 -13.04 -42.44
C LEU A 74 -6.82 -14.44 -42.85
N LEU A 75 -7.46 -15.18 -41.94
CA LEU A 75 -8.00 -16.52 -42.16
C LEU A 75 -9.15 -16.52 -43.18
N THR A 76 -9.96 -15.46 -43.21
CA THR A 76 -11.00 -15.27 -44.22
C THR A 76 -10.45 -14.76 -45.56
N ASN A 77 -9.13 -14.72 -45.76
CA ASN A 77 -8.46 -14.12 -46.92
C ASN A 77 -8.92 -12.67 -47.19
N GLY A 78 -9.34 -11.95 -46.15
CA GLY A 78 -9.83 -10.59 -46.26
C GLY A 78 -11.13 -10.43 -47.04
N THR A 79 -11.92 -11.51 -47.16
CA THR A 79 -13.29 -11.50 -47.74
C THR A 79 -14.31 -10.81 -46.83
N GLY A 80 -13.98 -10.61 -45.56
CA GLY A 80 -14.75 -9.80 -44.62
C GLY A 80 -14.74 -8.30 -44.94
N ASN A 81 -15.56 -7.53 -44.22
CA ASN A 81 -15.69 -6.10 -44.43
C ASN A 81 -14.38 -5.36 -44.05
N LYS A 82 -13.69 -4.81 -45.05
CA LYS A 82 -12.42 -4.07 -44.86
C LYS A 82 -12.55 -2.86 -43.94
N ASN A 83 -13.72 -2.24 -43.88
CA ASN A 83 -13.95 -1.11 -42.99
C ASN A 83 -14.12 -1.57 -41.54
N GLU A 84 -14.72 -2.74 -41.34
CA GLU A 84 -14.95 -3.31 -40.02
C GLU A 84 -13.63 -3.60 -39.29
N ILE A 85 -12.68 -4.29 -39.93
CA ILE A 85 -11.37 -4.57 -39.32
C ILE A 85 -10.61 -3.28 -38.98
N ARG A 86 -10.69 -2.24 -39.83
CA ARG A 86 -10.05 -0.94 -39.54
C ARG A 86 -10.67 -0.26 -38.32
N VAL A 87 -12.00 -0.33 -38.19
CA VAL A 87 -12.73 0.22 -37.04
C VAL A 87 -12.35 -0.54 -35.77
N GLN A 88 -12.36 -1.88 -35.80
CA GLN A 88 -11.98 -2.72 -34.66
C GLN A 88 -10.56 -2.40 -34.17
N LEU A 89 -9.57 -2.40 -35.07
CA LEU A 89 -8.18 -2.05 -34.72
C LEU A 89 -8.06 -0.62 -34.20
N SER A 90 -8.80 0.34 -34.78
CA SER A 90 -8.80 1.72 -34.30
C SER A 90 -9.39 1.86 -32.91
N THR A 91 -10.43 1.08 -32.57
CA THR A 91 -11.04 1.09 -31.23
C THR A 91 -10.03 0.60 -30.19
N HIS A 92 -9.38 -0.53 -30.44
CA HIS A 92 -8.33 -1.02 -29.54
C HIS A 92 -7.16 -0.04 -29.41
N ASN A 93 -6.73 0.60 -30.49
CA ASN A 93 -5.68 1.62 -30.42
C ASN A 93 -6.07 2.80 -29.52
N LYS A 94 -7.30 3.30 -29.63
CA LYS A 94 -7.80 4.37 -28.74
C LYS A 94 -7.85 3.94 -27.28
N ASN A 95 -8.27 2.70 -27.03
CA ASN A 95 -8.27 2.14 -25.67
C ASN A 95 -6.85 2.03 -25.11
N ILE A 96 -5.90 1.50 -25.89
CA ILE A 96 -4.49 1.41 -25.51
C ILE A 96 -3.92 2.81 -25.20
N ASP A 97 -4.15 3.79 -26.06
CA ASP A 97 -3.69 5.17 -25.83
C ASP A 97 -4.28 5.77 -24.56
N SER A 98 -5.56 5.50 -24.27
CA SER A 98 -6.24 6.00 -23.09
C SER A 98 -5.71 5.35 -21.81
N LEU A 99 -5.48 4.04 -21.85
CA LEU A 99 -4.90 3.27 -20.74
C LEU A 99 -3.45 3.68 -20.47
N ILE A 100 -2.65 3.92 -21.51
CA ILE A 100 -1.28 4.45 -21.37
C ILE A 100 -1.31 5.81 -20.69
N LYS A 101 -2.19 6.73 -21.11
CA LYS A 101 -2.32 8.05 -20.47
C LYS A 101 -2.75 7.96 -19.01
N ALA A 102 -3.67 7.06 -18.70
CA ALA A 102 -4.08 6.82 -17.32
C ALA A 102 -2.92 6.27 -16.48
N PHE A 103 -2.11 5.37 -17.05
CA PHE A 103 -0.90 4.85 -16.41
C PHE A 103 0.15 5.96 -16.20
N GLU A 104 0.32 6.88 -17.15
CA GLU A 104 1.25 8.02 -17.03
C GLU A 104 0.83 9.04 -15.95
N GLN A 105 -0.43 9.02 -15.50
CA GLN A 105 -0.91 9.90 -14.43
C GLN A 105 -0.62 9.34 -13.03
N THR A 106 -0.12 8.11 -12.93
CA THR A 106 0.25 7.52 -11.64
C THR A 106 1.69 7.88 -11.26
N TYR A 107 2.07 7.57 -10.02
CA TYR A 107 3.45 7.77 -9.58
C TYR A 107 4.37 6.69 -10.16
N LEU A 108 5.07 7.05 -11.23
CA LEU A 108 6.05 6.21 -11.91
C LEU A 108 7.43 6.35 -11.27
N VAL A 109 8.08 5.23 -10.96
CA VAL A 109 9.53 5.22 -10.69
C VAL A 109 10.33 5.22 -11.99
N ASP A 110 11.63 5.53 -11.91
CA ASP A 110 12.50 5.65 -13.09
C ASP A 110 12.50 4.41 -13.98
N GLU A 111 12.50 3.22 -13.37
CA GLU A 111 12.44 1.94 -14.10
C GLU A 111 11.13 1.76 -14.85
N GLU A 112 10.01 2.19 -14.26
CA GLU A 112 8.68 2.15 -14.88
C GLU A 112 8.60 3.12 -16.05
N ALA A 113 9.08 4.36 -15.88
CA ALA A 113 9.09 5.35 -16.95
C ALA A 113 9.89 4.87 -18.17
N LYS A 114 11.03 4.22 -17.92
CA LYS A 114 11.86 3.62 -18.97
C LYS A 114 11.15 2.45 -19.66
N SER A 115 10.61 1.50 -18.91
CA SER A 115 9.93 0.33 -19.49
C SER A 115 8.63 0.72 -20.21
N LEU A 116 7.90 1.73 -19.70
CA LEU A 116 6.71 2.30 -20.36
C LEU A 116 7.05 2.95 -21.69
N THR A 117 8.18 3.68 -21.75
CA THR A 117 8.66 4.26 -23.01
C THR A 117 9.00 3.17 -24.03
N ALA A 118 9.65 2.08 -23.61
CA ALA A 118 9.93 0.94 -24.47
C ALA A 118 8.64 0.26 -24.95
N PHE A 119 7.66 0.08 -24.08
CA PHE A 119 6.33 -0.44 -24.42
C PHE A 119 5.63 0.42 -25.49
N LYS A 120 5.57 1.74 -25.31
CA LYS A 120 4.97 2.67 -26.27
C LYS A 120 5.59 2.55 -27.67
N ASN A 121 6.92 2.45 -27.72
CA ASN A 121 7.63 2.26 -28.99
C ASN A 121 7.24 0.95 -29.68
N GLU A 122 7.13 -0.15 -28.93
CA GLU A 122 6.68 -1.44 -29.49
C GLU A 122 5.22 -1.39 -29.96
N VAL A 123 4.32 -0.73 -29.22
CA VAL A 123 2.93 -0.50 -29.65
C VAL A 123 2.86 0.26 -30.98
N HIS A 124 3.67 1.29 -31.15
CA HIS A 124 3.74 2.05 -32.39
C HIS A 124 4.27 1.20 -33.55
N ARG A 125 5.32 0.41 -33.32
CA ARG A 125 5.87 -0.52 -34.31
C ARG A 125 4.84 -1.57 -34.71
N TYR A 126 4.14 -2.14 -33.74
CA TYR A 126 3.09 -3.14 -33.99
C TYR A 126 1.95 -2.55 -34.81
N THR A 127 1.51 -1.34 -34.48
CA THR A 127 0.45 -0.62 -35.22
C THR A 127 0.87 -0.31 -36.67
N ALA A 128 2.13 0.05 -36.91
CA ALA A 128 2.64 0.25 -38.27
C ALA A 128 2.66 -1.06 -39.09
N LEU A 129 2.99 -2.16 -38.43
CA LEU A 129 3.01 -3.49 -39.04
C LEU A 129 1.59 -3.95 -39.41
N GLU A 130 0.60 -3.75 -38.53
CA GLU A 130 -0.83 -4.02 -38.83
C GLU A 130 -1.29 -3.25 -40.08
N LYS A 131 -0.97 -1.96 -40.18
CA LYS A 131 -1.28 -1.15 -41.36
C LYS A 131 -0.64 -1.70 -42.63
N SER A 132 0.60 -2.17 -42.53
CA SER A 132 1.34 -2.77 -43.66
C SER A 132 0.69 -4.07 -44.12
N ILE A 133 0.27 -4.94 -43.19
CA ILE A 133 -0.47 -6.17 -43.49
C ILE A 133 -1.77 -5.86 -44.23
N LEU A 134 -2.57 -4.93 -43.70
CA LEU A 134 -3.82 -4.53 -44.35
C LEU A 134 -3.58 -3.88 -45.72
N GLY A 135 -2.46 -3.15 -45.89
CA GLY A 135 -2.02 -2.60 -47.17
C GLY A 135 -1.77 -3.69 -48.21
N LEU A 136 -1.04 -4.74 -47.85
CA LEU A 136 -0.76 -5.90 -48.72
C LEU A 136 -2.04 -6.61 -49.16
N TYR A 137 -3.00 -6.77 -48.25
CA TYR A 137 -4.31 -7.33 -48.58
C TYR A 137 -5.11 -6.46 -49.57
N ASN A 138 -4.99 -5.13 -49.47
CA ASN A 138 -5.63 -4.23 -50.43
C ASN A 138 -4.95 -4.26 -51.81
N ALA A 139 -3.66 -4.55 -51.86
CA ALA A 139 -2.88 -4.70 -53.08
C ALA A 139 -3.00 -6.10 -53.72
N GLY A 140 -3.77 -7.02 -53.13
CA GLY A 140 -3.89 -8.41 -53.60
C GLY A 140 -2.73 -9.33 -53.19
N ALA A 141 -1.77 -8.84 -52.42
CA ALA A 141 -0.61 -9.59 -51.93
C ALA A 141 -0.90 -10.31 -50.59
N GLN A 142 -1.97 -11.12 -50.55
CA GLN A 142 -2.47 -11.74 -49.31
C GLN A 142 -1.44 -12.66 -48.64
N GLU A 143 -0.75 -13.50 -49.42
CA GLU A 143 0.26 -14.42 -48.90
C GLU A 143 1.45 -13.69 -48.25
N GLU A 144 1.83 -12.54 -48.80
CA GLU A 144 2.87 -11.70 -48.20
C GLU A 144 2.39 -11.04 -46.89
N GLY A 145 1.11 -10.63 -46.84
CA GLY A 145 0.48 -10.17 -45.60
C GLY A 145 0.46 -11.24 -44.50
N LYS A 146 0.14 -12.49 -44.85
CA LYS A 146 0.19 -13.63 -43.91
C LYS A 146 1.61 -13.92 -43.42
N ARG A 147 2.60 -13.89 -44.31
CA ARG A 147 4.02 -14.03 -43.94
C ARG A 147 4.49 -12.92 -43.01
N LEU A 148 4.09 -11.68 -43.29
CA LEU A 148 4.40 -10.52 -42.46
C LEU A 148 3.76 -10.66 -41.06
N PHE A 149 2.52 -11.15 -40.97
CA PHE A 149 1.86 -11.44 -39.70
C PHE A 149 2.56 -12.54 -38.90
N ALA A 150 2.82 -13.69 -39.52
CA ALA A 150 3.35 -14.87 -38.86
C ALA A 150 4.84 -14.74 -38.46
N GLY A 151 5.62 -13.97 -39.21
CA GLY A 151 7.03 -13.72 -38.92
C GLY A 151 7.26 -12.43 -38.13
N PRO A 152 7.57 -11.30 -38.79
CA PRO A 152 7.86 -10.03 -38.11
C PRO A 152 6.74 -9.56 -37.17
N GLY A 153 5.48 -9.79 -37.54
CA GLY A 153 4.31 -9.43 -36.73
C GLY A 153 4.23 -10.21 -35.42
N ALA A 154 4.48 -11.52 -35.45
CA ALA A 154 4.54 -12.36 -34.26
C ALA A 154 5.69 -11.95 -33.33
N ASN A 155 6.87 -11.63 -33.89
CA ASN A 155 8.02 -11.17 -33.10
C ASN A 155 7.75 -9.80 -32.44
N THR A 156 7.20 -8.85 -33.19
CA THR A 156 6.86 -7.51 -32.65
C THR A 156 5.79 -7.61 -31.58
N PHE A 157 4.76 -8.44 -31.78
CA PHE A 157 3.73 -8.71 -30.78
C PHE A 157 4.33 -9.32 -29.51
N LYS A 158 5.18 -10.34 -29.65
CA LYS A 158 5.86 -10.97 -28.52
C LYS A 158 6.68 -9.95 -27.72
N ASN A 159 7.47 -9.11 -28.40
CA ASN A 159 8.24 -8.06 -27.74
C ASN A 159 7.34 -7.05 -27.01
N THR A 160 6.22 -6.67 -27.61
CA THR A 160 5.23 -5.78 -26.98
C THR A 160 4.70 -6.39 -25.68
N ILE A 161 4.35 -7.68 -25.68
CA ILE A 161 3.89 -8.40 -24.47
C ILE A 161 5.03 -8.58 -23.46
N THR A 162 6.27 -8.83 -23.90
CA THR A 162 7.43 -8.91 -23.02
C THR A 162 7.66 -7.59 -22.26
N ASN A 163 7.52 -6.44 -22.91
CA ASN A 163 7.64 -5.15 -22.23
C ASN A 163 6.51 -4.93 -21.21
N LEU A 164 5.27 -5.38 -21.47
CA LEU A 164 4.21 -5.36 -20.46
C LEU A 164 4.49 -6.28 -19.27
N ASN A 165 5.09 -7.44 -19.51
CA ASN A 165 5.50 -8.35 -18.44
C ASN A 165 6.62 -7.74 -17.60
N GLU A 166 7.56 -7.01 -18.22
CA GLU A 166 8.58 -6.25 -17.50
C GLU A 166 7.95 -5.21 -16.57
N LEU A 167 7.00 -4.40 -17.08
CA LEU A 167 6.23 -3.47 -16.26
C LEU A 167 5.52 -4.17 -15.10
N THR A 168 4.90 -5.33 -15.34
CA THR A 168 4.22 -6.11 -14.29
C THR A 168 5.19 -6.61 -13.22
N ASN A 169 6.40 -7.01 -13.62
CA ASN A 169 7.44 -7.46 -12.69
C ASN A 169 7.94 -6.31 -11.82
N ILE A 170 8.15 -5.12 -12.39
CA ILE A 170 8.51 -3.91 -11.64
C ILE A 170 7.42 -3.59 -10.61
N GLN A 171 6.16 -3.62 -11.02
CA GLN A 171 5.01 -3.40 -10.12
C GLN A 171 4.98 -4.41 -8.96
N SER A 172 5.22 -5.69 -9.25
CA SER A 172 5.29 -6.73 -8.22
C SER A 172 6.45 -6.52 -7.25
N SER A 173 7.62 -6.09 -7.74
CA SER A 173 8.79 -5.84 -6.89
C SER A 173 8.53 -4.69 -5.93
N ILE A 174 8.06 -3.55 -6.43
CA ILE A 174 7.75 -2.38 -5.59
C ILE A 174 6.64 -2.70 -4.59
N GLY A 175 5.60 -3.43 -5.01
CA GLY A 175 4.55 -3.88 -4.10
C GLY A 175 5.05 -4.77 -2.96
N LYS A 176 6.05 -5.61 -3.19
CA LYS A 176 6.70 -6.42 -2.13
C LYS A 176 7.48 -5.55 -1.15
N ASP A 177 8.17 -4.53 -1.64
CA ASP A 177 8.92 -3.61 -0.78
C ASP A 177 7.99 -2.80 0.13
N LEU A 178 6.89 -2.27 -0.41
CA LEU A 178 5.84 -1.60 0.39
C LEU A 178 5.22 -2.53 1.44
N MET A 179 4.97 -3.80 1.08
CA MET A 179 4.47 -4.80 2.03
C MET A 179 5.49 -5.10 3.14
N LYS A 180 6.78 -5.15 2.81
CA LYS A 180 7.85 -5.37 3.78
C LYS A 180 7.98 -4.19 4.75
N GLU A 181 7.90 -2.96 4.24
CA GLU A 181 7.90 -1.73 5.05
C GLU A 181 6.70 -1.70 6.01
N SER A 182 5.49 -1.93 5.48
CA SER A 182 4.26 -2.01 6.30
C SER A 182 4.36 -3.07 7.42
N LYS A 183 4.91 -4.25 7.13
CA LYS A 183 5.12 -5.29 8.15
C LYS A 183 6.12 -4.86 9.23
N SER A 184 7.16 -4.13 8.86
CA SER A 184 8.14 -3.58 9.81
C SER A 184 7.49 -2.54 10.73
N ASP A 185 6.64 -1.67 10.19
CA ASP A 185 5.89 -0.69 10.98
C ASP A 185 4.88 -1.35 11.91
N ILE A 186 4.16 -2.38 11.45
CA ILE A 186 3.23 -3.15 12.29
C ILE A 186 3.97 -3.82 13.45
N ALA A 187 5.13 -4.43 13.19
CA ALA A 187 5.94 -5.06 14.23
C ALA A 187 6.42 -4.05 15.27
N SER A 188 6.90 -2.88 14.82
CA SER A 188 7.34 -1.78 15.68
C SER A 188 6.19 -1.24 16.54
N PHE A 189 5.03 -1.00 15.92
CA PHE A 189 3.81 -0.60 16.62
C PHE A 189 3.39 -1.62 17.68
N GLY A 190 3.46 -2.92 17.37
CA GLY A 190 3.12 -4.00 18.30
C GLY A 190 4.02 -4.02 19.54
N ILE A 191 5.35 -3.91 19.36
CA ILE A 191 6.32 -3.87 20.46
C ILE A 191 6.07 -2.64 21.34
N ILE A 192 5.91 -1.46 20.73
CA ILE A 192 5.67 -0.22 21.46
C ILE A 192 4.34 -0.30 22.24
N SER A 193 3.27 -0.77 21.59
CA SER A 193 1.95 -0.91 22.21
C SER A 193 1.97 -1.88 23.40
N PHE A 194 2.67 -3.01 23.28
CA PHE A 194 2.84 -3.95 24.39
C PHE A 194 3.54 -3.29 25.59
N LEU A 195 4.63 -2.56 25.34
CA LEU A 195 5.34 -1.82 26.39
C LEU A 195 4.43 -0.77 27.05
N GLN A 196 3.63 -0.05 26.26
CA GLN A 196 2.68 0.93 26.80
C GLN A 196 1.63 0.29 27.72
N ILE A 197 1.07 -0.84 27.32
CA ILE A 197 0.12 -1.61 28.15
C ILE A 197 0.80 -2.06 29.44
N ALA A 198 2.01 -2.61 29.36
CA ALA A 198 2.77 -3.03 30.53
C ALA A 198 3.03 -1.87 31.51
N LEU A 199 3.47 -0.71 30.99
CA LEU A 199 3.71 0.49 31.80
C LEU A 199 2.40 1.03 32.42
N ALA A 200 1.29 0.99 31.69
CA ALA A 200 -0.02 1.39 32.21
C ALA A 200 -0.49 0.49 33.36
N VAL A 201 -0.28 -0.83 33.24
CA VAL A 201 -0.56 -1.79 34.32
C VAL A 201 0.31 -1.49 35.55
N VAL A 202 1.61 -1.23 35.36
CA VAL A 202 2.53 -0.86 36.46
C VAL A 202 2.06 0.42 37.17
N ILE A 203 1.63 1.45 36.43
CA ILE A 203 1.04 2.66 37.01
C ILE A 203 -0.20 2.31 37.84
N GLY A 204 -1.11 1.51 37.29
CA GLY A 204 -2.34 1.09 37.99
C GLY A 204 -2.05 0.39 39.32
N LEU A 205 -1.09 -0.54 39.32
CA LEU A 205 -0.64 -1.23 40.53
C LEU A 205 0.02 -0.28 41.55
N MET A 206 0.87 0.64 41.09
CA MET A 206 1.49 1.64 41.97
C MET A 206 0.45 2.54 42.63
N LEU A 207 -0.57 2.98 41.90
CA LEU A 207 -1.66 3.78 42.45
C LEU A 207 -2.45 3.03 43.53
N LEU A 208 -2.74 1.74 43.31
CA LEU A 208 -3.42 0.91 44.32
C LEU A 208 -2.62 0.81 45.63
N VAL A 209 -1.31 0.57 45.54
CA VAL A 209 -0.41 0.50 46.71
C VAL A 209 -0.35 1.84 47.45
N LEU A 210 -0.25 2.96 46.71
CA LEU A 210 -0.24 4.31 47.29
C LEU A 210 -1.55 4.62 48.04
N ILE A 211 -2.70 4.25 47.46
CA ILE A 211 -4.01 4.46 48.08
C ILE A 211 -4.14 3.64 49.36
N GLN A 212 -3.81 2.34 49.33
CA GLN A 212 -3.88 1.46 50.51
C GLN A 212 -3.02 1.98 51.67
N ASN A 213 -1.77 2.37 51.39
CA ASN A 213 -0.88 2.90 52.42
C ASN A 213 -1.33 4.26 52.98
N SER A 214 -2.05 5.07 52.19
CA SER A 214 -2.57 6.37 52.66
C SER A 214 -3.73 6.23 53.67
N SER A 215 -4.52 5.16 53.58
CA SER A 215 -5.68 4.91 54.44
C SER A 215 -5.36 4.63 55.92
N ILE A 216 -4.11 4.28 56.23
CA ILE A 216 -3.69 3.90 57.60
C ILE A 216 -3.52 5.13 58.52
N VAL A 217 -3.51 6.35 57.97
CA VAL A 217 -3.28 7.59 58.75
C VAL A 217 -4.58 8.19 59.34
N ASN A 218 -5.77 7.76 58.91
CA ASN A 218 -7.06 8.30 59.36
C ASN A 218 -7.86 7.32 60.25
N LYS A 219 -7.24 6.71 61.27
CA LYS A 219 -8.01 6.13 62.38
C LYS A 219 -8.13 7.17 63.50
N PRO A 220 -9.31 7.79 63.76
CA PRO A 220 -9.48 8.64 64.92
C PRO A 220 -9.26 7.79 66.18
N LYS A 221 -8.32 8.22 67.04
CA LYS A 221 -8.19 7.67 68.40
C LYS A 221 -9.46 8.01 69.16
N ILE A 222 -10.35 7.04 69.34
CA ILE A 222 -11.38 7.12 70.37
C ILE A 222 -10.64 6.93 71.71
N SER A 223 -10.30 8.04 72.38
CA SER A 223 -9.83 7.97 73.75
C SER A 223 -11.04 7.73 74.65
N GLY A 224 -11.21 6.48 75.09
CA GLY A 224 -12.06 6.19 76.24
C GLY A 224 -11.46 6.82 77.49
N GLN A 225 -12.13 7.82 78.07
CA GLN A 225 -11.85 8.27 79.42
C GLN A 225 -12.78 7.55 80.39
N LYS A 226 -12.13 6.73 81.24
CA LYS A 226 -12.69 6.00 82.36
C LYS A 226 -13.35 6.94 83.38
N ASN A 227 -14.44 6.43 83.96
CA ASN A 227 -15.04 6.78 85.24
C ASN A 227 -14.10 7.52 86.21
N GLN A 228 -14.48 8.74 86.58
CA GLN A 228 -14.10 9.33 87.86
C GLN A 228 -15.37 9.61 88.65
N TYR A 229 -15.47 8.91 89.77
CA TYR A 229 -16.40 9.14 90.86
C TYR A 229 -16.32 10.59 91.33
N PHE A 230 -17.46 11.25 91.50
CA PHE A 230 -17.60 12.30 92.50
C PHE A 230 -18.95 12.15 93.21
N ASN A 231 -18.84 11.83 94.50
CA ASN A 231 -19.92 11.79 95.47
C ASN A 231 -20.27 13.21 95.95
N LEU A 232 -21.58 13.43 96.11
CA LEU A 232 -22.29 14.17 97.15
C LEU A 232 -21.97 15.66 97.41
N ASN A 233 -22.96 16.52 97.18
CA ASN A 233 -23.89 16.95 98.24
C ASN A 233 -25.25 17.35 97.66
#